data_AF-A0A9W8PI73-F1
#
_entry.id   AF-A0A9W8PI73-F1
#
_cell.length_a   1.000
_cell.length_b   1.000
_cell.length_c   1.000
_cell.angle_alpha   90.00
_cell.angle_beta   90.00
_cell.angle_gamma   90.00
#
_symmetry.space_group_name_H-M   'P 1'
#
loop_
_entity.id
_entity.type
_entity.pdbx_description
1 polymer ?
#
loop_
_entity_poly.entity_id
_entity_poly.type
_entity_poly.pdbx_seq_one_letter_code
_entity_poly.pdbx_strand_id
1 'polypeptide(L)'
;MSTHRTLRPSLAPSALIVSWDASPPVEPLSTVLQEQFGYHTTPLRLPERNPEHFFKSSLADALASHWNTNNPFILYCHGNSLMRQGESRLRLAQNEKSASVDWLKLRQGHIDEFGSDILVILDCNHKVVRTAVNKYPILADDKKPGSKSIVQILVAPKLSRQDATPFPHVLAQTLRAVAESSKSGVIDIKYIKAEIARHSTLEVSPDLYSLRPDQEEDLKLTVSSHQAQSISMHSWDEPFQVNNTSKYPHVSVLPITWANVDLRDAKAELEELVDVFKAHFDFMIEKTVKIPNTSNAQSSLQTRINQQIEKVGPKGLLIVLYNGHARGTDRGMILSLTFISGSGSNGDSHSVNWTEITHTLNIANCDVVHVLDCCDALSATKGIESNKETQIEIAEAADWNTDDSEYQGINETLTAGGREQRVPAGPDSLMRVFATVLRKMAARKIPITVLSWHQYIVKELGDIRTRQGYSRHTEPHYKINPTHYAGAGQSIKLQVRQRRFTM
;
A
#
# COMPACT_ATOMS: atom_id res chain seq x y z
N MET A 1 45.84 9.98 32.54
CA MET A 1 44.61 10.29 33.29
C MET A 1 43.46 9.50 32.67
N SER A 2 43.04 8.42 33.33
CA SER A 2 41.90 7.61 32.89
C SER A 2 40.62 8.36 33.26
N THR A 3 39.90 8.88 32.28
CA THR A 3 38.58 9.48 32.50
C THR A 3 37.59 8.35 32.75
N HIS A 4 37.22 8.12 34.01
CA HIS A 4 36.09 7.26 34.37
C HIS A 4 34.82 7.80 33.70
N ARG A 5 34.41 7.17 32.61
CA ARG A 5 33.14 7.43 31.94
C ARG A 5 32.06 6.92 32.89
N THR A 6 31.42 7.82 33.62
CA THR A 6 30.24 7.49 34.43
C THR A 6 29.18 6.89 33.50
N LEU A 7 28.91 5.60 33.67
CA LEU A 7 27.85 4.90 32.95
C LEU A 7 26.54 5.63 33.28
N ARG A 8 25.94 6.28 32.28
CA ARG A 8 24.59 6.82 32.43
C ARG A 8 23.67 5.64 32.75
N PRO A 9 22.78 5.76 33.74
CA PRO A 9 21.82 4.70 34.03
C PRO A 9 21.05 4.38 32.74
N SER A 10 21.01 3.11 32.37
CA SER A 10 20.21 2.65 31.23
C SER A 10 18.75 3.03 31.49
N LEU A 11 18.15 3.82 30.61
CA LEU A 11 16.74 4.14 30.69
C LEU A 11 15.93 2.86 30.45
N ALA A 12 14.91 2.64 31.26
CA ALA A 12 13.98 1.55 31.06
C ALA A 12 13.14 1.81 29.80
N PRO A 13 12.81 0.79 28.99
CA PRO A 13 11.87 0.96 27.89
C PRO A 13 10.52 1.45 28.43
N SER A 14 9.77 2.23 27.65
CA SER A 14 8.53 2.86 28.08
C SER A 14 7.33 2.40 27.25
N ALA A 15 6.18 2.30 27.92
CA ALA A 15 4.91 1.97 27.30
C ALA A 15 3.83 2.94 27.78
N LEU A 16 3.06 3.51 26.85
CA LEU A 16 1.90 4.35 27.15
C LEU A 16 0.62 3.55 26.90
N ILE A 17 -0.19 3.38 27.95
CA ILE A 17 -1.42 2.59 27.91
C ILE A 17 -2.61 3.53 28.01
N VAL A 18 -3.27 3.78 26.87
CA VAL A 18 -4.38 4.72 26.76
C VAL A 18 -5.70 3.99 27.03
N SER A 19 -6.42 4.44 28.06
CA SER A 19 -7.72 3.90 28.46
C SER A 19 -8.68 5.00 28.93
N TRP A 20 -9.94 4.62 29.14
CA TRP A 20 -11.02 5.45 29.69
C TRP A 20 -11.95 4.59 30.54
N ASP A 21 -12.93 5.20 31.22
CA ASP A 21 -13.75 4.52 32.25
C ASP A 21 -14.52 3.29 31.78
N ALA A 22 -14.81 3.17 30.48
CA ALA A 22 -15.50 2.02 29.88
C ALA A 22 -14.54 1.04 29.18
N SER A 23 -13.22 1.24 29.29
CA SER A 23 -12.22 0.31 28.76
C SER A 23 -12.17 -0.98 29.60
N PRO A 24 -11.82 -2.12 29.00
CA PRO A 24 -11.51 -3.31 29.78
C PRO A 24 -10.30 -3.07 30.69
N PRO A 25 -10.15 -3.86 31.77
CA PRO A 25 -8.97 -3.78 32.62
C PRO A 25 -7.68 -4.03 31.82
N VAL A 26 -6.70 -3.13 31.98
CA VAL A 26 -5.41 -3.14 31.27
C VAL A 26 -4.24 -3.46 32.21
N GLU A 27 -4.53 -3.66 33.50
CA GLU A 27 -3.57 -4.03 34.53
C GLU A 27 -2.81 -5.31 34.17
N PRO A 28 -3.43 -6.39 33.65
CA PRO A 28 -2.70 -7.60 33.28
C PRO A 28 -1.63 -7.35 32.22
N LEU A 29 -1.93 -6.50 31.22
CA LEU A 29 -0.97 -6.12 30.19
C LEU A 29 0.17 -5.29 30.78
N SER A 30 -0.17 -4.33 31.65
CA SER A 30 0.82 -3.49 32.33
C SER A 30 1.80 -4.34 33.15
N THR A 31 1.27 -5.29 33.93
CA THR A 31 2.05 -6.21 34.75
C THR A 31 2.99 -7.05 33.91
N VAL A 32 2.51 -7.66 32.81
CA VAL A 32 3.38 -8.48 31.95
C VAL A 32 4.48 -7.66 31.29
N LEU A 33 4.18 -6.46 30.81
CA LEU A 33 5.20 -5.57 30.22
C LEU A 33 6.26 -5.16 31.25
N GLN A 34 5.86 -4.85 32.49
CA GLN A 34 6.79 -4.52 33.57
C GLN A 34 7.64 -5.73 33.99
N GLU A 35 7.01 -6.86 34.29
CA GLU A 35 7.68 -8.03 34.89
C GLU A 35 8.54 -8.81 33.89
N GLN A 36 8.08 -8.97 32.65
CA GLN A 36 8.74 -9.85 31.66
C GLN A 36 9.65 -9.10 30.70
N PHE A 37 9.37 -7.81 30.47
CA PHE A 37 10.07 -7.01 29.46
C PHE A 37 10.74 -5.75 30.03
N GLY A 38 10.58 -5.48 31.33
CA GLY A 38 11.22 -4.36 32.02
C GLY A 38 10.68 -2.99 31.61
N TYR A 39 9.48 -2.93 31.04
CA TYR A 39 8.87 -1.67 30.60
C TYR A 39 8.38 -0.84 31.78
N HIS A 40 8.65 0.46 31.77
CA HIS A 40 7.92 1.44 32.55
C HIS A 40 6.58 1.73 31.86
N THR A 41 5.48 1.28 32.44
CA THR A 41 4.14 1.51 31.89
C THR A 41 3.51 2.75 32.52
N THR A 42 3.07 3.68 31.68
CA THR A 42 2.35 4.89 32.08
C THR A 42 0.87 4.74 31.67
N PRO A 43 -0.06 4.52 32.62
CA PRO A 43 -1.48 4.52 32.32
C PRO A 43 -1.94 5.95 32.04
N LEU A 44 -2.62 6.14 30.91
CA LEU A 44 -3.19 7.42 30.52
C LEU A 44 -4.71 7.32 30.46
N ARG A 45 -5.37 7.93 31.46
CA ARG A 45 -6.83 8.12 31.46
C ARG A 45 -7.17 9.45 30.77
N LEU A 46 -7.90 9.38 29.68
CA LEU A 46 -8.26 10.58 28.92
C LEU A 46 -9.39 11.36 29.62
N PRO A 47 -9.27 12.70 29.75
CA PRO A 47 -10.32 13.52 30.35
C PRO A 47 -11.53 13.66 29.41
N GLU A 48 -12.70 13.95 29.97
CA GLU A 48 -13.91 14.23 29.16
C GLU A 48 -13.74 15.48 28.26
N ARG A 49 -12.99 16.48 28.75
CA ARG A 49 -12.76 17.75 28.04
C ARG A 49 -11.37 17.79 27.44
N ASN A 50 -11.31 18.18 26.17
CA ASN A 50 -10.09 18.25 25.37
C ASN A 50 -9.17 17.00 25.36
N PRO A 51 -9.73 15.78 25.22
CA PRO A 51 -8.98 14.53 25.25
C PRO A 51 -7.88 14.41 24.19
N GLU A 52 -8.06 14.99 23.01
CA GLU A 52 -7.04 14.96 21.95
C GLU A 52 -5.77 15.73 22.35
N HIS A 53 -5.93 16.96 22.87
CA HIS A 53 -4.79 17.75 23.32
C HIS A 53 -4.06 17.06 24.47
N PHE A 54 -4.82 16.54 25.44
CA PHE A 54 -4.25 15.80 26.56
C PHE A 54 -3.47 14.58 26.09
N PHE A 55 -4.05 13.80 25.17
CA PHE A 55 -3.37 12.65 24.59
C PHE A 55 -2.07 13.02 23.87
N LYS A 56 -2.10 14.05 23.01
CA LYS A 56 -0.91 14.53 22.29
C LYS A 56 0.21 14.98 23.23
N SER A 57 -0.14 15.73 24.28
CA SER A 57 0.83 16.19 25.28
C SER A 57 1.45 15.00 26.01
N SER A 58 0.63 14.09 26.53
CA SER A 58 1.13 12.92 27.27
C SER A 58 1.93 11.97 26.39
N LEU A 59 1.57 11.82 25.11
CA LEU A 59 2.35 11.05 24.15
C LEU A 59 3.72 11.71 23.90
N ALA A 60 3.75 13.02 23.71
CA ALA A 60 5.01 13.75 23.55
C ALA A 60 5.93 13.61 24.77
N ASP A 61 5.37 13.72 25.98
CA ASP A 61 6.12 13.55 27.23
C ASP A 61 6.63 12.11 27.39
N ALA A 62 5.78 11.12 27.12
CA ALA A 62 6.14 9.71 27.19
C ALA A 62 7.24 9.36 26.19
N LEU A 63 7.09 9.82 24.95
CA LEU A 63 8.11 9.65 23.92
C LEU A 63 9.42 10.32 24.38
N ALA A 64 9.41 11.59 24.77
CA ALA A 64 10.61 12.29 25.25
C ALA A 64 11.37 11.54 26.35
N SER A 65 10.66 10.83 27.25
CA SER A 65 11.26 10.00 28.29
C SER A 65 11.84 8.66 27.78
N HIS A 66 11.39 8.14 26.64
CA HIS A 66 11.82 6.89 26.02
C HIS A 66 13.12 6.99 25.20
N TRP A 67 13.71 8.19 25.08
CA TRP A 67 14.85 8.42 24.20
C TRP A 67 16.03 7.47 24.48
N ASN A 68 16.56 6.83 23.42
CA ASN A 68 17.78 6.03 23.44
C ASN A 68 17.70 4.68 24.19
N THR A 69 16.60 3.94 24.00
CA THR A 69 16.48 2.53 24.41
C THR A 69 16.52 1.60 23.19
N ASN A 70 16.98 0.36 23.37
CA ASN A 70 17.02 -0.65 22.30
C ASN A 70 15.67 -1.33 22.06
N ASN A 71 14.73 -1.17 22.98
CA ASN A 71 13.40 -1.76 22.91
C ASN A 71 12.43 -0.73 22.30
N PRO A 72 11.47 -1.17 21.47
CA PRO A 72 10.51 -0.26 20.86
C PRO A 72 9.61 0.37 21.93
N PHE A 73 9.21 1.62 21.73
CA PHE A 73 8.17 2.25 22.54
C PHE A 73 6.83 1.56 22.26
N ILE A 74 6.07 1.21 23.29
CA ILE A 74 4.76 0.57 23.10
C ILE A 74 3.66 1.61 23.32
N LEU A 75 2.82 1.81 22.30
CA LEU A 75 1.60 2.60 22.41
C LEU A 75 0.39 1.67 22.32
N TYR A 76 -0.28 1.44 23.45
CA TYR A 76 -1.53 0.69 23.48
C TYR A 76 -2.71 1.65 23.49
N CYS A 77 -3.65 1.47 22.56
CA CYS A 77 -4.87 2.25 22.50
C CYS A 77 -6.08 1.32 22.41
N HIS A 78 -6.93 1.32 23.43
CA HIS A 78 -8.30 0.82 23.29
C HIS A 78 -9.09 1.82 22.44
N GLY A 79 -10.09 1.39 21.66
CA GLY A 79 -10.91 2.31 20.88
C GLY A 79 -12.18 1.72 20.27
N ASN A 80 -13.04 2.60 19.77
CA ASN A 80 -13.89 2.27 18.64
C ASN A 80 -13.25 2.90 17.40
N SER A 81 -12.80 2.12 16.41
CA SER A 81 -12.38 2.71 15.15
C SER A 81 -13.61 3.17 14.37
N LEU A 82 -13.65 4.42 13.92
CA LEU A 82 -14.71 4.89 13.03
C LEU A 82 -14.08 5.48 11.76
N MET A 83 -14.40 4.87 10.61
CA MET A 83 -14.23 5.53 9.32
C MET A 83 -15.42 6.45 9.13
N ARG A 84 -15.24 7.77 9.31
CA ARG A 84 -16.20 8.77 8.83
C ARG A 84 -15.56 9.47 7.64
N GLN A 85 -16.20 9.40 6.47
CA GLN A 85 -15.83 10.19 5.29
C GLN A 85 -14.38 9.99 4.79
N GLY A 86 -13.81 8.79 4.94
CA GLY A 86 -12.45 8.48 4.46
C GLY A 86 -11.32 8.87 5.42
N GLU A 87 -11.64 9.46 6.57
CA GLU A 87 -10.65 9.74 7.62
C GLU A 87 -10.57 8.58 8.62
N SER A 88 -9.35 8.09 8.90
CA SER A 88 -9.09 7.11 9.96
C SER A 88 -9.06 7.80 11.31
N ARG A 89 -10.21 7.84 11.99
CA ARG A 89 -10.32 8.41 13.33
C ARG A 89 -10.44 7.31 14.38
N LEU A 90 -9.59 7.37 15.40
CA LEU A 90 -9.71 6.56 16.60
C LEU A 90 -10.69 7.26 17.54
N ARG A 91 -11.88 6.67 17.71
CA ARG A 91 -12.90 7.19 18.63
C ARG A 91 -12.63 6.60 20.00
N LEU A 92 -12.27 7.47 20.94
CA LEU A 92 -11.75 7.04 22.24
C LEU A 92 -12.85 6.80 23.28
N ALA A 93 -14.13 7.02 22.94
CA ALA A 93 -15.26 6.68 23.81
C ALA A 93 -16.51 6.30 22.99
N GLN A 94 -17.46 5.62 23.63
CA GLN A 94 -18.69 5.13 22.97
C GLN A 94 -19.72 6.24 22.68
N ASN A 95 -19.71 7.36 23.39
CA ASN A 95 -20.72 8.42 23.25
C ASN A 95 -20.51 9.24 21.97
N GLU A 96 -21.57 9.73 21.30
CA GLU A 96 -21.45 10.50 20.02
C GLU A 96 -20.65 11.80 20.15
N LYS A 97 -20.48 12.28 21.39
CA LYS A 97 -19.64 13.44 21.75
C LYS A 97 -18.20 13.06 22.10
N SER A 98 -17.82 11.80 21.93
CA SER A 98 -16.51 11.28 22.29
C SER A 98 -15.40 11.98 21.52
N ALA A 99 -14.26 12.13 22.17
CA ALA A 99 -12.98 12.37 21.52
C ALA A 99 -12.81 11.49 20.28
N SER A 100 -12.42 12.10 19.18
CA SER A 100 -11.81 11.38 18.08
C SER A 100 -10.40 11.90 17.91
N VAL A 101 -9.42 11.02 17.95
CA VAL A 101 -8.06 11.38 17.53
C VAL A 101 -7.92 11.00 16.07
N ASP A 102 -7.50 11.97 15.28
CA ASP A 102 -7.02 11.72 13.93
C ASP A 102 -5.68 10.99 14.05
N TRP A 103 -5.73 9.66 13.89
CA TRP A 103 -4.58 8.77 14.04
C TRP A 103 -3.46 9.17 13.08
N LEU A 104 -3.81 9.63 11.88
CA LEU A 104 -2.87 10.06 10.86
C LEU A 104 -2.08 11.30 11.32
N LYS A 105 -2.79 12.32 11.81
CA LYS A 105 -2.16 13.54 12.32
C LYS A 105 -1.34 13.28 13.58
N LEU A 106 -1.82 12.42 14.47
CA LEU A 106 -1.06 12.02 15.64
C LEU A 106 0.27 11.38 15.23
N ARG A 107 0.21 10.48 14.24
CA ARG A 107 1.41 9.83 13.71
C ARG A 107 2.37 10.85 13.12
N GLN A 108 1.91 11.62 12.13
CA GLN A 108 2.75 12.56 11.38
C GLN A 108 3.36 13.64 12.27
N GLY A 109 2.60 14.13 13.26
CA GLY A 109 3.03 15.23 14.14
C GLY A 109 3.82 14.80 15.38
N HIS A 110 3.80 13.53 15.78
CA HIS A 110 4.43 13.10 17.04
C HIS A 110 5.24 11.81 16.91
N ILE A 111 4.71 10.78 16.25
CA ILE A 111 5.37 9.47 16.16
C ILE A 111 6.53 9.51 15.15
N ASP A 112 6.27 10.01 13.94
CA ASP A 112 7.25 9.99 12.85
C ASP A 112 8.43 10.96 13.11
N GLU A 113 8.23 11.98 13.96
CA GLU A 113 9.28 12.94 14.33
C GLU A 113 10.25 12.41 15.39
N PHE A 114 9.85 11.40 16.16
CA PHE A 114 10.54 11.02 17.39
C PHE A 114 11.81 10.18 17.16
N GLY A 115 11.98 9.58 15.99
CA GLY A 115 13.23 8.88 15.67
C GLY A 115 13.45 7.56 16.44
N SER A 116 12.42 7.01 17.11
CA SER A 116 12.49 5.71 17.80
C SER A 116 11.53 4.67 17.21
N ASP A 117 11.89 3.40 17.35
CA ASP A 117 11.05 2.27 16.98
C ASP A 117 9.79 2.24 17.87
N ILE A 118 8.61 2.10 17.26
CA ILE A 118 7.32 2.18 17.95
C ILE A 118 6.43 1.01 17.54
N LEU A 119 5.95 0.26 18.53
CA LEU A 119 4.89 -0.74 18.36
C LEU A 119 3.56 -0.12 18.80
N VAL A 120 2.64 0.03 17.86
CA VAL A 120 1.28 0.51 18.11
C VAL A 120 0.34 -0.67 18.20
N ILE A 121 -0.43 -0.77 19.28
CA ILE A 121 -1.43 -1.82 19.48
C ILE A 121 -2.80 -1.16 19.52
N LEU A 122 -3.63 -1.50 18.54
CA LEU A 122 -4.98 -0.94 18.39
C LEU A 122 -6.03 -1.98 18.79
N ASP A 123 -6.63 -1.80 19.96
CA ASP A 123 -7.71 -2.65 20.47
C ASP A 123 -9.07 -2.04 20.15
N CYS A 124 -9.59 -2.36 18.97
CA CYS A 124 -10.77 -1.71 18.38
C CYS A 124 -11.97 -2.66 18.26
N ASN A 125 -13.17 -2.24 18.71
CA ASN A 125 -14.40 -3.05 18.58
C ASN A 125 -14.95 -3.15 17.14
N HIS A 126 -14.65 -2.16 16.30
CA HIS A 126 -15.06 -2.16 14.90
C HIS A 126 -13.92 -2.68 14.03
N LYS A 127 -14.26 -3.30 12.89
CA LYS A 127 -13.26 -3.62 11.86
C LYS A 127 -12.51 -2.33 11.60
N VAL A 128 -11.20 -2.33 11.77
CA VAL A 128 -10.41 -1.34 11.06
C VAL A 128 -10.66 -1.67 9.60
N VAL A 129 -11.46 -0.82 8.94
CA VAL A 129 -11.93 -1.11 7.58
C VAL A 129 -10.68 -1.17 6.73
N ARG A 130 -10.36 -2.37 6.23
CA ARG A 130 -9.41 -2.52 5.14
C ARG A 130 -9.89 -1.57 4.08
N THR A 131 -9.10 -0.56 3.81
CA THR A 131 -9.39 0.32 2.70
C THR A 131 -9.33 -0.50 1.42
N ALA A 132 -9.83 0.05 0.32
CA ALA A 132 -9.94 -0.64 -0.97
C ALA A 132 -8.70 -1.43 -1.45
N VAL A 133 -7.53 -1.12 -0.91
CA VAL A 133 -6.28 -1.86 -1.09
C VAL A 133 -6.14 -2.83 0.09
N ASN A 134 -5.71 -4.07 -0.10
CA ASN A 134 -5.35 -4.99 1.01
C ASN A 134 -4.15 -4.52 1.87
N LYS A 135 -3.94 -3.20 1.95
CA LYS A 135 -3.05 -2.42 2.79
C LYS A 135 -3.84 -1.15 3.14
N TYR A 136 -3.79 -0.68 4.38
CA TYR A 136 -4.24 0.68 4.70
C TYR A 136 -3.78 1.66 3.60
N PRO A 137 -4.59 2.63 3.15
CA PRO A 137 -4.18 3.60 2.13
C PRO A 137 -3.32 4.69 2.78
N ILE A 138 -2.80 4.40 3.98
CA ILE A 138 -2.15 5.33 4.86
C ILE A 138 -0.67 4.94 4.84
N LEU A 139 0.03 5.59 3.91
CA LEU A 139 1.42 6.01 4.06
C LEU A 139 2.44 4.88 4.11
N ALA A 140 2.57 4.15 3.00
CA ALA A 140 3.74 3.32 2.73
C ALA A 140 5.03 4.13 2.49
N ASP A 141 5.00 5.47 2.37
CA ASP A 141 6.25 6.20 2.11
C ASP A 141 6.24 7.71 2.42
N ASP A 142 5.61 8.15 3.52
CA ASP A 142 5.95 9.44 4.14
C ASP A 142 7.22 9.29 4.99
N LYS A 143 8.28 8.74 4.38
CA LYS A 143 9.64 8.88 4.90
C LYS A 143 9.90 10.38 5.01
N LYS A 144 10.14 10.88 6.22
CA LYS A 144 11.14 11.92 6.38
C LYS A 144 12.45 11.27 5.92
N PRO A 145 13.02 11.66 4.77
CA PRO A 145 14.19 10.98 4.21
C PRO A 145 15.30 10.92 5.28
N GLY A 146 15.68 9.72 5.70
CA GLY A 146 16.70 9.50 6.73
C GLY A 146 16.20 9.10 8.12
N SER A 147 14.89 9.01 8.38
CA SER A 147 14.42 8.42 9.64
C SER A 147 14.77 6.92 9.70
N LYS A 148 15.42 6.46 10.77
CA LYS A 148 15.79 5.04 10.98
C LYS A 148 14.72 4.22 11.69
N SER A 149 13.66 4.86 12.18
CA SER A 149 12.63 4.28 13.04
C SER A 149 11.61 3.39 12.33
N ILE A 150 11.37 2.22 12.90
CA ILE A 150 10.36 1.27 12.46
C ILE A 150 9.08 1.50 13.27
N VAL A 151 7.94 1.62 12.58
CA VAL A 151 6.62 1.67 13.21
C VAL A 151 5.82 0.46 12.75
N GLN A 152 5.41 -0.41 13.67
CA GLN A 152 4.54 -1.56 13.39
C GLN A 152 3.22 -1.43 14.13
N ILE A 153 2.14 -1.86 13.48
CA ILE A 153 0.78 -1.77 14.00
C ILE A 153 0.22 -3.19 14.15
N LEU A 154 -0.16 -3.54 15.38
CA LEU A 154 -0.88 -4.77 15.71
C LEU A 154 -2.33 -4.43 16.03
N VAL A 155 -3.27 -5.03 15.29
CA VAL A 155 -4.71 -4.78 15.48
C VAL A 155 -5.34 -5.97 16.19
N ALA A 156 -6.13 -5.70 17.24
CA ALA A 156 -6.85 -6.73 17.98
C ALA A 156 -7.86 -7.47 17.07
N PRO A 157 -8.04 -8.79 17.28
CA PRO A 157 -9.07 -9.56 16.58
C PRO A 157 -10.48 -9.13 17.04
N LYS A 158 -11.48 -9.32 16.17
CA LYS A 158 -12.87 -9.00 16.50
C LYS A 158 -13.41 -9.98 17.54
N LEU A 159 -13.63 -9.52 18.76
CA LEU A 159 -14.17 -10.36 19.84
C LEU A 159 -15.65 -10.73 19.60
N SER A 160 -15.98 -12.02 19.77
CA SER A 160 -17.37 -12.51 19.81
C SER A 160 -18.02 -12.10 21.12
N ARG A 161 -19.26 -11.59 21.06
CA ARG A 161 -19.97 -11.04 22.23
C ARG A 161 -20.32 -12.06 23.33
N GLN A 162 -20.11 -13.36 23.09
CA GLN A 162 -20.71 -14.39 23.93
C GLN A 162 -19.87 -14.79 25.16
N ASP A 163 -18.52 -14.67 25.14
CA ASP A 163 -17.65 -15.06 26.28
C ASP A 163 -16.30 -14.29 26.35
N ALA A 164 -16.23 -13.08 25.79
CA ALA A 164 -14.95 -12.45 25.45
C ALA A 164 -14.11 -12.03 26.67
N THR A 165 -13.10 -12.84 26.99
CA THR A 165 -11.90 -12.37 27.70
C THR A 165 -11.37 -11.14 26.97
N PRO A 166 -11.20 -9.98 27.63
CA PRO A 166 -10.77 -8.78 26.94
C PRO A 166 -9.43 -8.96 26.23
N PHE A 167 -9.27 -8.38 25.05
CA PHE A 167 -8.02 -8.46 24.29
C PHE A 167 -6.75 -8.15 25.10
N PRO A 168 -6.71 -7.13 26.00
CA PRO A 168 -5.50 -6.90 26.80
C PRO A 168 -5.14 -8.08 27.72
N HIS A 169 -6.11 -8.90 28.15
CA HIS A 169 -5.83 -10.12 28.90
C HIS A 169 -5.26 -11.23 28.00
N VAL A 170 -5.83 -11.42 26.80
CA VAL A 170 -5.32 -12.38 25.80
C VAL A 170 -3.89 -12.01 25.40
N LEU A 171 -3.65 -10.73 25.15
CA LEU A 171 -2.32 -10.22 24.82
C LEU A 171 -1.34 -10.41 25.98
N ALA A 172 -1.74 -10.14 27.22
CA ALA A 172 -0.90 -10.37 28.40
C ALA A 172 -0.53 -11.86 28.55
N GLN A 173 -1.49 -12.76 28.43
CA GLN A 173 -1.24 -14.21 28.47
C GLN A 173 -0.29 -14.65 27.35
N THR A 174 -0.51 -14.13 26.14
CA THR A 174 0.35 -14.40 24.98
C THR A 174 1.78 -13.93 25.23
N LEU A 175 1.96 -12.68 25.64
CA LEU A 175 3.28 -12.12 25.92
C LEU A 175 4.02 -12.92 27.01
N ARG A 176 3.30 -13.40 28.03
CA ARG A 176 3.86 -14.29 29.06
C ARG A 176 4.30 -15.63 28.48
N ALA A 177 3.43 -16.32 27.75
CA ALA A 177 3.76 -17.61 27.12
C ALA A 177 4.95 -17.50 26.15
N VAL A 178 5.01 -16.40 25.40
CA VAL A 178 6.11 -16.12 24.47
C VAL A 178 7.41 -15.80 25.21
N ALA A 179 7.35 -15.05 26.33
CA ALA A 179 8.52 -14.80 27.17
C ALA A 179 9.06 -16.09 27.80
N GLU A 180 8.18 -16.94 28.33
CA GLU A 180 8.54 -18.22 28.96
C GLU A 180 9.12 -19.23 27.95
N SER A 181 8.66 -19.20 26.70
CA SER A 181 9.16 -20.10 25.64
C SER A 181 10.40 -19.58 24.91
N SER A 182 10.73 -18.29 25.03
CA SER A 182 11.85 -17.67 24.32
C SER A 182 13.19 -17.99 24.99
N LYS A 183 14.05 -18.74 24.28
CA LYS A 183 15.43 -19.03 24.71
C LYS A 183 16.40 -17.89 24.41
N SER A 184 16.11 -17.08 23.40
CA SER A 184 16.99 -15.99 22.93
C SER A 184 16.87 -14.72 23.77
N GLY A 185 15.83 -14.62 24.61
CA GLY A 185 15.46 -13.38 25.27
C GLY A 185 15.03 -12.28 24.30
N VAL A 186 14.78 -12.61 23.04
CA VAL A 186 14.38 -11.66 21.99
C VAL A 186 13.20 -12.26 21.23
N ILE A 187 12.10 -11.52 21.17
CA ILE A 187 10.81 -11.97 20.64
C ILE A 187 10.45 -11.13 19.43
N ASP A 188 10.26 -11.80 18.29
CA ASP A 188 9.76 -11.19 17.07
C ASP A 188 8.25 -10.94 17.15
N ILE A 189 7.78 -9.77 16.72
CA ILE A 189 6.35 -9.43 16.74
C ILE A 189 5.50 -10.40 15.89
N LYS A 190 6.06 -11.02 14.84
CA LYS A 190 5.36 -12.03 14.03
C LYS A 190 5.01 -13.26 14.85
N TYR A 191 5.85 -13.61 15.83
CA TYR A 191 5.58 -14.72 16.74
C TYR A 191 4.45 -14.39 17.71
N ILE A 192 4.43 -13.16 18.24
CA ILE A 192 3.32 -12.66 19.07
C ILE A 192 2.01 -12.72 18.27
N LYS A 193 2.02 -12.28 17.01
CA LYS A 193 0.85 -12.36 16.12
C LYS A 193 0.34 -13.81 15.97
N ALA A 194 1.25 -14.75 15.68
CA ALA A 194 0.91 -16.16 15.51
C ALA A 194 0.34 -16.76 16.81
N GLU A 195 0.89 -16.39 17.96
CA GLU A 195 0.46 -16.91 19.26
C GLU A 195 -0.89 -16.33 19.71
N ILE A 196 -1.16 -15.04 19.42
CA ILE A 196 -2.50 -14.46 19.61
C ILE A 196 -3.54 -15.26 18.82
N ALA A 197 -3.21 -15.69 17.59
CA ALA A 197 -4.13 -16.51 16.78
C ALA A 197 -4.40 -17.89 17.40
N ARG A 198 -3.43 -18.47 18.13
CA ARG A 198 -3.60 -19.75 18.83
C ARG A 198 -4.45 -19.64 20.10
N HIS A 199 -4.30 -18.54 20.83
CA HIS A 199 -5.06 -18.29 22.06
C HIS A 199 -6.42 -17.65 21.81
N SER A 200 -6.67 -17.10 20.64
CA SER A 200 -7.99 -16.63 20.26
C SER A 200 -8.88 -17.83 19.95
N THR A 201 -10.01 -17.96 20.63
CA THR A 201 -11.05 -18.97 20.37
C THR A 201 -11.81 -18.72 19.06
N LEU A 202 -11.38 -17.75 18.24
CA LEU A 202 -12.07 -17.26 17.06
C LEU A 202 -11.24 -17.51 15.80
N GLU A 203 -11.91 -17.88 14.71
CA GLU A 203 -11.29 -18.14 13.39
C GLU A 203 -10.70 -16.88 12.71
N VAL A 204 -10.64 -15.74 13.39
CA VAL A 204 -10.17 -14.47 12.83
C VAL A 204 -8.74 -14.19 13.29
N SER A 205 -7.78 -14.37 12.39
CA SER A 205 -6.37 -14.05 12.61
C SER A 205 -6.19 -12.55 12.90
N PRO A 206 -5.36 -12.15 13.91
CA PRO A 206 -5.00 -10.76 14.12
C PRO A 206 -4.21 -10.24 12.91
N ASP A 207 -4.50 -9.02 12.47
CA ASP A 207 -3.76 -8.41 11.36
C ASP A 207 -2.54 -7.64 11.90
N LEU A 208 -1.36 -7.90 11.33
CA LEU A 208 -0.11 -7.21 11.63
C LEU A 208 0.33 -6.42 10.41
N TYR A 209 0.64 -5.14 10.61
CA TYR A 209 1.02 -4.22 9.55
C TYR A 209 2.39 -3.62 9.83
N SER A 210 3.30 -3.70 8.86
CA SER A 210 4.57 -2.96 8.89
C SER A 210 4.45 -1.73 8.00
N LEU A 211 4.87 -0.57 8.53
CA LEU A 211 4.90 0.68 7.76
C LEU A 211 6.18 0.85 6.93
N ARG A 212 7.12 -0.11 7.00
CA ARG A 212 8.26 -0.23 6.09
C ARG A 212 8.11 -1.50 5.25
N PRO A 213 7.51 -1.41 4.04
CA PRO A 213 7.36 -2.57 3.17
C PRO A 213 8.70 -3.05 2.57
N ASP A 214 9.78 -2.25 2.69
CA ASP A 214 11.09 -2.47 2.09
C ASP A 214 12.16 -3.01 3.05
N GLN A 215 11.83 -3.19 4.34
CA GLN A 215 12.72 -3.86 5.30
C GLN A 215 12.07 -5.17 5.76
N GLU A 216 12.76 -6.29 5.56
CA GLU A 216 12.37 -7.62 6.07
C GLU A 216 12.50 -7.73 7.61
N GLU A 217 12.93 -6.67 8.28
CA GLU A 217 13.20 -6.66 9.72
C GLU A 217 11.96 -6.29 10.51
N ASP A 218 11.45 -7.24 11.29
CA ASP A 218 10.39 -7.01 12.27
C ASP A 218 10.92 -6.42 13.58
N LEU A 219 10.06 -5.68 14.29
CA LEU A 219 10.39 -5.24 15.65
C LEU A 219 10.57 -6.44 16.56
N LYS A 220 11.54 -6.30 17.46
CA LYS A 220 11.89 -7.32 18.44
C LYS A 220 11.74 -6.76 19.85
N LEU A 221 11.10 -7.52 20.72
CA LEU A 221 11.00 -7.22 22.16
C LEU A 221 12.07 -8.02 22.90
N THR A 222 12.89 -7.35 23.70
CA THR A 222 13.88 -8.01 24.56
C THR A 222 13.25 -8.36 25.89
N VAL A 223 13.29 -9.63 26.28
CA VAL A 223 12.87 -10.16 27.58
C VAL A 223 13.91 -9.78 28.62
N SER A 224 13.47 -9.15 29.70
CA SER A 224 14.31 -8.80 30.84
C SER A 224 14.41 -10.00 31.79
N SER A 225 15.02 -11.11 31.36
CA SER A 225 15.28 -12.19 32.32
C SER A 225 16.39 -11.76 33.28
N HIS A 226 16.18 -11.92 34.58
CA HIS A 226 17.20 -11.68 35.61
C HIS A 226 18.39 -12.65 35.54
N GLN A 227 18.44 -13.55 34.55
CA GLN A 227 19.34 -14.70 34.57
C GLN A 227 19.77 -15.15 33.16
N ALA A 228 20.37 -14.27 32.35
CA ALA A 228 21.23 -14.68 31.23
C ALA A 228 22.02 -13.49 30.66
N GLN A 229 23.16 -13.15 31.26
CA GLN A 229 24.20 -12.36 30.60
C GLN A 229 25.28 -13.30 30.06
N SER A 230 25.17 -13.65 28.78
CA SER A 230 26.30 -13.73 27.85
C SER A 230 25.76 -14.14 26.48
N ILE A 231 25.96 -13.32 25.45
CA ILE A 231 26.42 -13.72 24.11
C ILE A 231 26.49 -12.50 23.18
N SER A 232 27.73 -12.29 22.69
CA SER A 232 28.19 -11.81 21.39
C SER A 232 27.41 -10.75 20.61
N MET A 233 28.09 -9.61 20.47
CA MET A 233 27.82 -8.52 19.53
C MET A 233 28.49 -8.88 18.18
N HIS A 234 27.71 -9.36 17.20
CA HIS A 234 28.19 -9.47 15.82
C HIS A 234 27.62 -8.35 14.94
N SER A 235 28.55 -7.77 14.18
CA SER A 235 28.52 -6.60 13.34
C SER A 235 27.61 -6.79 12.12
N TRP A 236 26.68 -5.86 11.91
CA TRP A 236 25.87 -5.72 10.69
C TRP A 236 26.52 -4.70 9.77
N ASP A 237 27.23 -5.18 8.75
CA ASP A 237 27.62 -4.40 7.56
C ASP A 237 27.94 -5.41 6.44
N GLU A 238 26.93 -5.92 5.75
CA GLU A 238 27.11 -6.45 4.40
C GLU A 238 26.16 -5.75 3.41
N PRO A 239 26.69 -5.17 2.32
CA PRO A 239 25.88 -4.50 1.32
C PRO A 239 25.09 -5.51 0.47
N PHE A 240 23.78 -5.30 0.35
CA PHE A 240 22.90 -6.00 -0.57
C PHE A 240 23.46 -5.99 -2.00
N GLN A 241 23.87 -7.15 -2.52
CA GLN A 241 24.20 -7.32 -3.93
C GLN A 241 22.91 -7.41 -4.76
N VAL A 242 22.60 -6.35 -5.51
CA VAL A 242 21.51 -6.35 -6.50
C VAL A 242 21.96 -7.15 -7.72
N ASN A 243 21.54 -8.41 -7.81
CA ASN A 243 21.68 -9.20 -9.04
C ASN A 243 20.85 -8.53 -10.15
N ASN A 244 21.58 -7.97 -11.12
CA ASN A 244 21.09 -6.91 -12.01
C ASN A 244 20.64 -7.41 -13.38
N THR A 245 20.19 -8.66 -13.47
CA THR A 245 19.76 -9.29 -14.72
C THR A 245 18.24 -9.32 -14.79
N SER A 246 17.66 -8.57 -15.73
CA SER A 246 16.22 -8.58 -16.04
C SER A 246 15.82 -10.02 -16.30
N LYS A 247 14.74 -10.48 -15.65
CA LYS A 247 14.18 -11.79 -15.97
C LYS A 247 13.57 -11.83 -17.38
N TYR A 248 13.29 -10.66 -17.96
CA TYR A 248 12.70 -10.51 -19.29
C TYR A 248 13.81 -10.34 -20.34
N PRO A 249 13.96 -11.30 -21.27
CA PRO A 249 14.87 -11.15 -22.41
C PRO A 249 14.34 -10.14 -23.43
N HIS A 250 13.01 -9.94 -23.48
CA HIS A 250 12.33 -9.02 -24.38
C HIS A 250 11.31 -8.18 -23.61
N VAL A 251 11.41 -6.87 -23.73
CA VAL A 251 10.42 -5.92 -23.19
C VAL A 251 9.98 -5.01 -24.32
N SER A 252 8.68 -4.93 -24.55
CA SER A 252 8.11 -4.07 -25.59
C SER A 252 7.05 -3.13 -25.04
N VAL A 253 7.09 -1.87 -25.46
CA VAL A 253 6.09 -0.85 -25.13
C VAL A 253 5.21 -0.60 -26.35
N LEU A 254 3.90 -0.77 -26.21
CA LEU A 254 2.89 -0.57 -27.27
C LEU A 254 1.98 0.62 -26.91
N PRO A 255 2.26 1.82 -27.43
CA PRO A 255 1.40 2.98 -27.23
C PRO A 255 0.17 2.88 -28.13
N ILE A 256 -1.02 3.16 -27.61
CA ILE A 256 -2.31 3.09 -28.30
C ILE A 256 -3.06 4.41 -28.10
N THR A 257 -3.63 4.92 -29.18
CA THR A 257 -4.58 6.04 -29.14
C THR A 257 -5.50 5.96 -30.36
N TRP A 258 -6.53 6.80 -30.43
CA TRP A 258 -7.41 6.86 -31.60
C TRP A 258 -6.72 7.50 -32.82
N ALA A 259 -7.13 7.12 -34.02
CA ALA A 259 -6.64 7.73 -35.26
C ALA A 259 -7.08 9.21 -35.38
N ASN A 260 -8.35 9.47 -35.09
CA ASN A 260 -8.95 10.80 -35.11
C ASN A 260 -9.09 11.29 -33.67
N VAL A 261 -8.03 11.84 -33.08
CA VAL A 261 -8.08 12.24 -31.67
C VAL A 261 -8.83 13.57 -31.53
N ASP A 262 -9.95 13.59 -30.81
CA ASP A 262 -10.65 14.84 -30.44
C ASP A 262 -9.87 15.67 -29.41
N LEU A 263 -8.93 15.03 -28.70
CA LEU A 263 -8.01 15.65 -27.74
C LEU A 263 -6.65 15.91 -28.40
N ARG A 264 -6.32 17.18 -28.68
CA ARG A 264 -5.02 17.56 -29.26
C ARG A 264 -3.82 17.10 -28.40
N ASP A 265 -4.02 16.84 -27.12
CA ASP A 265 -2.95 16.60 -26.15
C ASP A 265 -2.70 15.13 -25.80
N ALA A 266 -3.65 14.21 -26.05
CA ALA A 266 -3.52 12.80 -25.64
C ALA A 266 -2.31 12.08 -26.26
N LYS A 267 -1.94 12.47 -27.49
CA LYS A 267 -0.72 11.98 -28.14
C LYS A 267 0.53 12.51 -27.44
N ALA A 268 0.58 13.80 -27.11
CA ALA A 268 1.74 14.41 -26.46
C ALA A 268 1.96 13.86 -25.05
N GLU A 269 0.87 13.71 -24.29
CA GLU A 269 0.88 13.08 -22.96
C GLU A 269 1.41 11.64 -22.99
N LEU A 270 0.97 10.86 -24.00
CA LEU A 270 1.45 9.51 -24.21
C LEU A 270 2.94 9.50 -24.60
N GLU A 271 3.36 10.42 -25.47
CA GLU A 271 4.76 10.59 -25.88
C GLU A 271 5.69 10.91 -24.70
N GLU A 272 5.25 11.71 -23.72
CA GLU A 272 6.06 12.00 -22.52
C GLU A 272 6.42 10.72 -21.74
N LEU A 273 5.49 9.78 -21.58
CA LEU A 273 5.76 8.51 -20.90
C LEU A 273 6.62 7.59 -21.77
N VAL A 274 6.36 7.54 -23.07
CA VAL A 274 7.16 6.77 -24.04
C VAL A 274 8.61 7.24 -24.04
N ASP A 275 8.85 8.55 -23.97
CA ASP A 275 10.19 9.12 -23.92
C ASP A 275 10.94 8.72 -22.64
N VAL A 276 10.24 8.58 -21.52
CA VAL A 276 10.85 8.06 -20.28
C VAL A 276 11.28 6.61 -20.47
N PHE A 277 10.44 5.76 -21.07
CA PHE A 277 10.82 4.38 -21.39
C PHE A 277 12.04 4.35 -22.31
N LYS A 278 12.05 5.15 -23.38
CA LYS A 278 13.16 5.22 -24.34
C LYS A 278 14.47 5.73 -23.72
N ALA A 279 14.38 6.74 -22.84
CA ALA A 279 15.55 7.41 -22.29
C ALA A 279 16.20 6.61 -21.14
N HIS A 280 15.39 5.96 -20.32
CA HIS A 280 15.84 5.33 -19.08
C HIS A 280 15.84 3.80 -19.12
N PHE A 281 15.18 3.18 -20.08
CA PHE A 281 15.03 1.73 -20.17
C PHE A 281 15.53 1.25 -21.54
N ASP A 282 15.97 0.00 -21.62
CA ASP A 282 16.42 -0.61 -22.87
C ASP A 282 15.27 -1.40 -23.51
N PHE A 283 14.11 -0.77 -23.59
CA PHE A 283 12.87 -1.40 -24.06
C PHE A 283 12.66 -1.14 -25.55
N MET A 284 12.02 -2.10 -26.22
CA MET A 284 11.59 -1.93 -27.61
C MET A 284 10.35 -1.03 -27.64
N ILE A 285 10.47 0.16 -28.22
CA ILE A 285 9.34 1.09 -28.34
C ILE A 285 8.67 0.87 -29.70
N GLU A 286 7.43 0.39 -29.68
CA GLU A 286 6.63 0.23 -30.89
C GLU A 286 6.11 1.56 -31.41
N LYS A 287 5.80 1.60 -32.70
CA LYS A 287 5.04 2.72 -33.27
C LYS A 287 3.67 2.79 -32.61
N THR A 288 3.23 4.01 -32.28
CA THR A 288 1.90 4.25 -31.72
C THR A 288 0.82 3.68 -32.63
N VAL A 289 0.03 2.76 -32.09
CA VAL A 289 -1.13 2.17 -32.76
C VAL A 289 -2.24 3.21 -32.77
N LYS A 290 -2.82 3.39 -33.95
CA LYS A 290 -3.96 4.29 -34.17
C LYS A 290 -5.21 3.43 -34.37
N ILE A 291 -6.12 3.45 -33.39
CA ILE A 291 -7.39 2.74 -33.49
C ILE A 291 -8.19 3.40 -34.62
N PRO A 292 -8.57 2.67 -35.69
CA PRO A 292 -9.29 3.25 -36.81
C PRO A 292 -10.69 3.64 -36.36
N ASN A 293 -11.18 4.77 -36.89
CA ASN A 293 -12.57 5.18 -36.70
C ASN A 293 -13.47 4.51 -37.75
N THR A 294 -13.51 3.17 -37.74
CA THR A 294 -14.40 2.39 -38.61
C THR A 294 -14.99 1.20 -37.85
N SER A 295 -15.94 0.47 -38.45
CA SER A 295 -16.54 -0.73 -37.87
C SER A 295 -15.53 -1.85 -37.55
N ASN A 296 -14.31 -1.79 -38.10
CA ASN A 296 -13.23 -2.74 -37.81
C ASN A 296 -12.33 -2.35 -36.62
N ALA A 297 -12.69 -1.35 -35.81
CA ALA A 297 -11.88 -0.85 -34.70
C ALA A 297 -11.46 -1.98 -33.72
N GLN A 298 -12.43 -2.78 -33.27
CA GLN A 298 -12.21 -3.91 -32.36
C GLN A 298 -11.23 -4.93 -32.96
N SER A 299 -11.54 -5.45 -34.15
CA SER A 299 -10.72 -6.50 -34.78
C SER A 299 -9.32 -6.00 -35.16
N SER A 300 -9.19 -4.74 -35.56
CA SER A 300 -7.89 -4.13 -35.87
C SER A 300 -7.00 -4.03 -34.64
N LEU A 301 -7.55 -3.56 -33.51
CA LEU A 301 -6.78 -3.46 -32.28
C LEU A 301 -6.43 -4.83 -31.70
N GLN A 302 -7.40 -5.75 -31.67
CA GLN A 302 -7.20 -7.13 -31.23
C GLN A 302 -6.08 -7.82 -32.03
N THR A 303 -6.11 -7.70 -33.36
CA THR A 303 -5.07 -8.25 -34.24
C THR A 303 -3.70 -7.69 -33.88
N ARG A 304 -3.61 -6.37 -33.66
CA ARG A 304 -2.34 -5.72 -33.34
C ARG A 304 -1.79 -6.13 -31.97
N ILE A 305 -2.65 -6.33 -30.97
CA ILE A 305 -2.28 -6.82 -29.64
C ILE A 305 -1.79 -8.27 -29.72
N ASN A 306 -2.51 -9.15 -30.41
CA ASN A 306 -2.09 -10.55 -30.61
C ASN A 306 -0.72 -10.64 -31.28
N GLN A 307 -0.50 -9.88 -32.35
CA GLN A 307 0.81 -9.78 -33.01
C GLN A 307 1.92 -9.32 -32.06
N GLN A 308 1.58 -8.42 -31.12
CA GLN A 308 2.56 -7.93 -30.16
C GLN A 308 2.88 -8.96 -29.07
N ILE A 309 1.88 -9.70 -28.60
CA ILE A 309 2.06 -10.82 -27.66
C ILE A 309 2.97 -11.87 -28.30
N GLU A 310 2.69 -12.28 -29.54
CA GLU A 310 3.52 -13.23 -30.29
C GLU A 310 4.95 -12.74 -30.47
N LYS A 311 5.14 -11.44 -30.79
CA LYS A 311 6.46 -10.83 -30.98
C LYS A 311 7.27 -10.77 -29.68
N VAL A 312 6.63 -10.46 -28.55
CA VAL A 312 7.27 -10.43 -27.22
C VAL A 312 7.65 -11.85 -26.79
N GLY A 313 6.77 -12.80 -27.05
CA GLY A 313 6.96 -14.22 -26.82
C GLY A 313 7.01 -14.64 -25.35
N PRO A 314 7.16 -15.95 -25.10
CA PRO A 314 7.20 -16.48 -23.75
C PRO A 314 8.32 -15.86 -22.91
N LYS A 315 8.03 -15.60 -21.62
CA LYS A 315 8.94 -14.95 -20.66
C LYS A 315 9.28 -13.49 -21.00
N GLY A 316 8.66 -12.90 -22.02
CA GLY A 316 8.78 -11.46 -22.30
C GLY A 316 7.87 -10.61 -21.42
N LEU A 317 7.97 -9.30 -21.58
CA LEU A 317 7.10 -8.31 -20.95
C LEU A 317 6.50 -7.39 -22.03
N LEU A 318 5.17 -7.32 -22.08
CA LEU A 318 4.43 -6.37 -22.90
C LEU A 318 3.87 -5.23 -22.04
N ILE A 319 4.27 -4.00 -22.31
CA ILE A 319 3.74 -2.80 -21.68
C ILE A 319 2.79 -2.11 -22.66
N VAL A 320 1.49 -2.15 -22.42
CA VAL A 320 0.47 -1.48 -23.22
C VAL A 320 0.15 -0.12 -22.61
N LEU A 321 0.24 0.95 -23.38
CA LEU A 321 -0.10 2.30 -22.90
C LEU A 321 -1.31 2.80 -23.67
N TYR A 322 -2.38 3.19 -23.00
CA TYR A 322 -3.54 3.79 -23.63
C TYR A 322 -3.83 5.16 -23.05
N ASN A 323 -4.05 6.14 -23.94
CA ASN A 323 -4.58 7.44 -23.60
C ASN A 323 -5.71 7.83 -24.56
N GLY A 324 -6.88 8.14 -24.01
CA GLY A 324 -8.06 8.53 -24.78
C GLY A 324 -9.35 8.51 -23.96
N HIS A 325 -10.48 8.40 -24.64
CA HIS A 325 -11.78 8.28 -23.98
C HIS A 325 -12.17 6.82 -23.75
N ALA A 326 -12.79 6.57 -22.61
CA ALA A 326 -13.51 5.35 -22.36
C ALA A 326 -14.77 5.66 -21.55
N ARG A 327 -15.67 4.70 -21.51
CA ARG A 327 -16.88 4.72 -20.68
C ARG A 327 -17.06 3.37 -20.01
N GLY A 328 -17.52 3.40 -18.77
CA GLY A 328 -18.05 2.21 -18.11
C GLY A 328 -19.41 1.81 -18.71
N THR A 329 -19.63 0.52 -18.87
CA THR A 329 -20.92 -0.09 -19.21
C THR A 329 -21.24 -1.23 -18.25
N ASP A 330 -22.46 -1.74 -18.29
CA ASP A 330 -22.85 -2.98 -17.63
C ASP A 330 -21.99 -4.18 -18.08
N ARG A 331 -21.38 -4.12 -19.27
CA ARG A 331 -20.51 -5.16 -19.84
C ARG A 331 -19.01 -4.88 -19.67
N GLY A 332 -18.65 -3.90 -18.84
CA GLY A 332 -17.27 -3.49 -18.57
C GLY A 332 -16.83 -2.24 -19.34
N MET A 333 -15.55 -2.12 -19.67
CA MET A 333 -14.97 -0.89 -20.22
C MET A 333 -15.03 -0.85 -21.75
N ILE A 334 -15.59 0.22 -22.30
CA ILE A 334 -15.63 0.49 -23.73
C ILE A 334 -14.80 1.72 -24.06
N LEU A 335 -13.77 1.58 -24.89
CA LEU A 335 -13.08 2.72 -25.49
C LEU A 335 -13.98 3.37 -26.54
N SER A 336 -14.02 4.69 -26.58
CA SER A 336 -14.83 5.46 -27.52
C SER A 336 -13.99 6.58 -28.13
N LEU A 337 -14.31 6.97 -29.37
CA LEU A 337 -13.70 8.14 -30.01
C LEU A 337 -14.12 9.44 -29.32
N THR A 338 -15.42 9.58 -29.04
CA THR A 338 -16.05 10.81 -28.57
C THR A 338 -16.65 10.64 -27.18
N PHE A 339 -16.67 11.72 -26.39
CA PHE A 339 -17.39 11.79 -25.12
C PHE A 339 -18.89 12.03 -25.37
N ILE A 340 -19.66 10.98 -25.68
CA ILE A 340 -21.12 11.14 -25.88
C ILE A 340 -21.80 11.29 -24.52
N SER A 341 -22.01 12.55 -24.12
CA SER A 341 -22.87 12.90 -22.98
C SER A 341 -24.34 12.83 -23.41
N GLY A 342 -24.97 11.68 -23.27
CA GLY A 342 -26.41 11.60 -22.99
C GLY A 342 -27.42 12.20 -23.97
N SER A 343 -27.19 12.25 -25.28
CA SER A 343 -28.29 12.53 -26.23
C SER A 343 -28.23 11.61 -27.44
N GLY A 344 -29.39 11.05 -27.79
CA GLY A 344 -29.60 10.02 -28.80
C GLY A 344 -29.30 10.46 -30.24
N SER A 345 -28.04 10.77 -30.53
CA SER A 345 -27.56 10.81 -31.90
C SER A 345 -27.22 9.38 -32.32
N ASN A 346 -27.99 8.86 -33.30
CA ASN A 346 -27.75 7.62 -34.05
C ASN A 346 -26.44 7.63 -34.86
N GLY A 347 -25.38 8.28 -34.38
CA GLY A 347 -24.09 8.31 -35.05
C GLY A 347 -23.29 7.07 -34.67
N ASP A 348 -22.79 6.35 -35.66
CA ASP A 348 -21.88 5.19 -35.56
C ASP A 348 -20.65 5.50 -34.68
N SER A 349 -20.79 5.48 -33.35
CA SER A 349 -19.66 5.63 -32.46
C SER A 349 -18.89 4.32 -32.48
N HIS A 350 -17.83 4.27 -33.29
CA HIS A 350 -16.92 3.15 -33.31
C HIS A 350 -16.29 3.00 -31.92
N SER A 351 -16.37 1.79 -31.38
CA SER A 351 -15.99 1.50 -30.01
C SER A 351 -15.18 0.22 -29.94
N VAL A 352 -14.30 0.14 -28.95
CA VAL A 352 -13.52 -1.06 -28.64
C VAL A 352 -13.94 -1.57 -27.28
N ASN A 353 -14.31 -2.84 -27.19
CA ASN A 353 -14.54 -3.50 -25.92
C ASN A 353 -13.19 -3.83 -25.28
N TRP A 354 -12.75 -3.00 -24.33
CA TRP A 354 -11.48 -3.23 -23.65
C TRP A 354 -11.53 -4.42 -22.71
N THR A 355 -12.72 -4.80 -22.21
CA THR A 355 -12.86 -6.01 -21.39
C THR A 355 -12.40 -7.26 -22.14
N GLU A 356 -12.74 -7.39 -23.43
CA GLU A 356 -12.26 -8.47 -24.31
C GLU A 356 -10.74 -8.42 -24.50
N ILE A 357 -10.19 -7.21 -24.63
CA ILE A 357 -8.75 -6.99 -24.74
C ILE A 357 -8.04 -7.40 -23.45
N THR A 358 -8.56 -6.99 -22.28
CA THR A 358 -8.02 -7.40 -20.97
C THR A 358 -8.02 -8.92 -20.81
N HIS A 359 -9.09 -9.61 -21.24
CA HIS A 359 -9.12 -11.08 -21.22
C HIS A 359 -8.01 -11.68 -22.10
N THR A 360 -7.80 -11.14 -23.30
CA THR A 360 -6.67 -11.53 -24.16
C THR A 360 -5.33 -11.33 -23.46
N LEU A 361 -5.15 -10.21 -22.76
CA LEU A 361 -3.92 -9.90 -22.02
C LEU A 361 -3.74 -10.81 -20.79
N ASN A 362 -4.82 -11.25 -20.15
CA ASN A 362 -4.76 -12.19 -19.02
C ASN A 362 -4.23 -13.57 -19.44
N ILE A 363 -4.63 -14.07 -20.61
CA ILE A 363 -4.22 -15.38 -21.13
C ILE A 363 -2.93 -15.33 -21.97
N ALA A 364 -2.29 -14.16 -22.05
CA ALA A 364 -1.05 -13.98 -22.80
C ALA A 364 0.07 -14.84 -22.22
N ASN A 365 0.91 -15.42 -23.08
CA ASN A 365 2.05 -16.25 -22.69
C ASN A 365 3.27 -15.44 -22.19
N CYS A 366 3.08 -14.16 -21.89
CA CYS A 366 4.08 -13.23 -21.40
C CYS A 366 3.53 -12.44 -20.21
N ASP A 367 4.41 -11.79 -19.44
CA ASP A 367 3.93 -10.83 -18.44
C ASP A 367 3.42 -9.58 -19.17
N VAL A 368 2.36 -8.96 -18.64
CA VAL A 368 1.72 -7.77 -19.21
C VAL A 368 1.63 -6.68 -18.15
N VAL A 369 1.94 -5.45 -18.55
CA VAL A 369 1.52 -4.25 -17.83
C VAL A 369 0.65 -3.44 -18.77
N HIS A 370 -0.52 -2.98 -18.33
CA HIS A 370 -1.29 -2.03 -19.11
C HIS A 370 -1.64 -0.80 -18.29
N VAL A 371 -1.26 0.36 -18.84
CA VAL A 371 -1.38 1.66 -18.22
C VAL A 371 -2.45 2.45 -18.95
N LEU A 372 -3.53 2.77 -18.26
CA LEU A 372 -4.75 3.33 -18.84
C LEU A 372 -4.99 4.73 -18.30
N ASP A 373 -4.86 5.74 -19.17
CA ASP A 373 -5.28 7.12 -18.87
C ASP A 373 -6.56 7.45 -19.65
N CYS A 374 -7.71 7.16 -19.04
CA CYS A 374 -9.01 7.45 -19.63
C CYS A 374 -10.10 7.56 -18.56
N CYS A 375 -11.22 8.22 -18.91
CA CYS A 375 -12.43 8.18 -18.09
C CYS A 375 -12.86 6.72 -17.87
N ASP A 376 -13.33 6.39 -16.67
CA ASP A 376 -13.75 5.03 -16.31
C ASP A 376 -12.69 3.94 -16.54
N ALA A 377 -11.39 4.28 -16.61
CA ALA A 377 -10.30 3.29 -16.69
C ALA A 377 -10.39 2.27 -15.55
N LEU A 378 -10.91 2.68 -14.40
CA LEU A 378 -11.18 1.80 -13.28
C LEU A 378 -12.11 0.63 -13.66
N SER A 379 -13.02 0.79 -14.62
CA SER A 379 -13.86 -0.31 -15.13
C SER A 379 -13.05 -1.42 -15.81
N ALA A 380 -11.79 -1.18 -16.21
CA ALA A 380 -10.88 -2.23 -16.65
C ALA A 380 -10.33 -3.09 -15.49
N THR A 381 -10.51 -2.63 -14.25
CA THR A 381 -10.08 -3.31 -13.02
C THR A 381 -11.23 -3.87 -12.20
N LYS A 382 -12.48 -3.63 -12.62
CA LYS A 382 -13.71 -3.93 -11.89
C LYS A 382 -14.69 -4.72 -12.76
N GLY A 383 -15.29 -5.78 -12.23
CA GLY A 383 -16.32 -6.51 -12.96
C GLY A 383 -17.76 -6.09 -12.73
N ILE A 384 -18.64 -6.92 -13.30
CA ILE A 384 -20.00 -6.60 -13.74
C ILE A 384 -21.03 -6.44 -12.61
N GLU A 385 -20.78 -6.93 -11.38
CA GLU A 385 -21.81 -6.94 -10.33
C GLU A 385 -21.73 -5.76 -9.35
N SER A 386 -22.52 -4.73 -9.65
CA SER A 386 -22.64 -3.46 -8.93
C SER A 386 -23.49 -3.49 -7.66
N ASN A 387 -23.36 -4.51 -6.81
CA ASN A 387 -23.86 -4.51 -5.42
C ASN A 387 -22.81 -4.96 -4.40
N LYS A 388 -21.57 -5.23 -4.84
CA LYS A 388 -20.52 -5.74 -3.97
C LYS A 388 -19.75 -4.58 -3.33
N GLU A 389 -19.71 -4.57 -2.00
CA GLU A 389 -19.24 -3.44 -1.19
C GLU A 389 -17.71 -3.33 -1.14
N THR A 390 -16.97 -4.37 -1.56
CA THR A 390 -15.51 -4.43 -1.40
C THR A 390 -14.75 -4.55 -2.71
N GLN A 391 -13.51 -4.06 -2.72
CA GLN A 391 -12.65 -4.04 -3.92
C GLN A 391 -12.07 -5.40 -4.30
N ILE A 392 -12.10 -6.38 -3.38
CA ILE A 392 -11.74 -7.78 -3.64
C ILE A 392 -12.80 -8.42 -4.53
N GLU A 393 -14.07 -8.32 -4.13
CA GLU A 393 -15.22 -8.83 -4.88
C GLU A 393 -15.34 -8.19 -6.28
N ILE A 394 -14.88 -6.95 -6.39
CA ILE A 394 -14.81 -6.17 -7.62
C ILE A 394 -13.67 -6.65 -8.55
N ALA A 395 -12.51 -6.99 -7.99
CA ALA A 395 -11.38 -7.55 -8.74
C ALA A 395 -11.73 -8.95 -9.26
N GLU A 396 -12.34 -9.78 -8.40
CA GLU A 396 -12.89 -11.09 -8.76
C GLU A 396 -13.95 -10.97 -9.87
N ALA A 397 -14.81 -9.94 -9.81
CA ALA A 397 -15.81 -9.73 -10.83
C ALA A 397 -15.20 -9.44 -12.22
N ALA A 398 -14.07 -8.74 -12.29
CA ALA A 398 -13.43 -8.35 -13.56
C ALA A 398 -12.85 -9.58 -14.29
N ASP A 399 -12.63 -10.64 -13.53
CA ASP A 399 -12.01 -11.88 -13.97
C ASP A 399 -13.04 -12.95 -14.38
N TRP A 400 -14.36 -12.63 -14.43
CA TRP A 400 -15.44 -13.60 -14.73
C TRP A 400 -15.28 -14.40 -16.02
N ASN A 401 -14.39 -13.96 -16.93
CA ASN A 401 -14.12 -14.66 -18.19
C ASN A 401 -12.78 -15.39 -18.23
N THR A 402 -11.92 -15.30 -17.21
CA THR A 402 -10.60 -15.97 -17.22
C THR A 402 -10.43 -16.82 -15.99
N ASP A 403 -10.39 -18.13 -16.16
CA ASP A 403 -10.10 -19.07 -15.09
C ASP A 403 -8.64 -18.93 -14.64
N ASP A 404 -8.36 -19.16 -13.35
CA ASP A 404 -7.01 -19.09 -12.78
C ASP A 404 -6.01 -20.00 -13.52
N SER A 405 -6.48 -21.09 -14.12
CA SER A 405 -5.67 -22.02 -14.92
C SER A 405 -5.31 -21.51 -16.32
N GLU A 406 -6.01 -20.50 -16.84
CA GLU A 406 -5.76 -19.94 -18.18
C GLU A 406 -4.65 -18.90 -18.20
N TYR A 407 -4.27 -18.36 -17.03
CA TYR A 407 -3.18 -17.40 -16.91
C TYR A 407 -1.83 -18.06 -17.19
N GLN A 408 -1.09 -17.50 -18.15
CA GLN A 408 0.26 -17.97 -18.49
C GLN A 408 1.37 -17.01 -18.05
N GLY A 409 0.99 -15.83 -17.51
CA GLY A 409 1.88 -14.80 -17.00
C GLY A 409 1.17 -13.89 -15.98
N ILE A 410 1.90 -12.89 -15.49
CA ILE A 410 1.35 -11.85 -14.62
C ILE A 410 0.78 -10.73 -15.48
N ASN A 411 -0.45 -10.29 -15.22
CA ASN A 411 -1.05 -9.09 -15.82
C ASN A 411 -1.30 -8.02 -14.75
N GLU A 412 -0.55 -6.91 -14.80
CA GLU A 412 -0.71 -5.77 -13.90
C GLU A 412 -1.36 -4.58 -14.60
N THR A 413 -2.43 -4.05 -14.02
CA THR A 413 -3.15 -2.88 -14.53
C THR A 413 -2.83 -1.66 -13.68
N LEU A 414 -2.45 -0.55 -14.32
CA LEU A 414 -2.32 0.77 -13.68
C LEU A 414 -3.28 1.75 -14.33
N THR A 415 -4.26 2.28 -13.61
CA THR A 415 -5.28 3.16 -14.18
C THR A 415 -5.25 4.55 -13.56
N ALA A 416 -5.43 5.56 -14.39
CA ALA A 416 -5.85 6.89 -13.97
C ALA A 416 -7.32 6.86 -13.53
N GLY A 417 -7.77 7.62 -12.53
CA GLY A 417 -9.21 7.70 -12.24
C GLY A 417 -9.73 6.86 -11.09
N GLY A 418 -10.58 7.47 -10.24
CA GLY A 418 -11.58 6.77 -9.41
C GLY A 418 -12.86 6.47 -10.19
N ARG A 419 -13.79 5.71 -9.60
CA ARG A 419 -15.06 5.31 -10.22
C ARG A 419 -15.87 6.53 -10.66
N GLU A 420 -16.35 6.55 -11.91
CA GLU A 420 -17.27 7.57 -12.44
C GLU A 420 -16.71 9.00 -12.38
N GLN A 421 -15.39 9.15 -12.15
CA GLN A 421 -14.75 10.45 -12.12
C GLN A 421 -14.12 10.72 -13.48
N ARG A 422 -14.41 11.90 -14.03
CA ARG A 422 -13.74 12.40 -15.22
C ARG A 422 -12.26 12.54 -14.90
N VAL A 423 -11.43 11.83 -15.65
CA VAL A 423 -9.99 12.04 -15.61
C VAL A 423 -9.69 13.31 -16.40
N PRO A 424 -8.94 14.28 -15.83
CA PRO A 424 -8.53 15.46 -16.58
C PRO A 424 -7.62 15.06 -17.75
N ALA A 425 -7.80 15.72 -18.89
CA ALA A 425 -6.91 15.65 -20.04
C ALA A 425 -6.05 16.93 -20.13
N GLY A 426 -5.08 16.95 -21.01
CA GLY A 426 -4.20 18.08 -21.24
C GLY A 426 -3.10 18.17 -20.16
N PRO A 427 -2.74 19.39 -19.72
CA PRO A 427 -1.69 19.62 -18.73
C PRO A 427 -1.88 18.87 -17.39
N ASP A 428 -3.12 18.51 -17.08
CA ASP A 428 -3.55 17.82 -15.87
C ASP A 428 -3.70 16.30 -16.06
N SER A 429 -3.31 15.74 -17.21
CA SER A 429 -3.32 14.30 -17.47
C SER A 429 -2.46 13.53 -16.47
N LEU A 430 -2.96 12.37 -16.04
CA LEU A 430 -2.23 11.48 -15.15
C LEU A 430 -1.04 10.80 -15.85
N MET A 431 -1.07 10.65 -17.18
CA MET A 431 0.07 10.13 -17.96
C MET A 431 1.34 10.95 -17.73
N ARG A 432 1.20 12.28 -17.60
CA ARG A 432 2.32 13.18 -17.30
C ARG A 432 2.88 12.98 -15.89
N VAL A 433 1.99 12.74 -14.91
CA VAL A 433 2.38 12.39 -13.54
C VAL A 433 3.10 11.05 -13.54
N PHE A 434 2.58 10.05 -14.26
CA PHE A 434 3.17 8.73 -14.40
C PHE A 434 4.58 8.82 -14.97
N ALA A 435 4.76 9.57 -16.07
CA ALA A 435 6.05 9.83 -16.69
C ALA A 435 7.02 10.54 -15.72
N THR A 436 6.55 11.58 -15.03
CA THR A 436 7.36 12.35 -14.07
C THR A 436 7.87 11.49 -12.94
N VAL A 437 7.00 10.66 -12.35
CA VAL A 437 7.35 9.76 -11.26
C VAL A 437 8.33 8.69 -11.74
N LEU A 438 8.04 8.05 -12.88
CA LEU A 438 8.91 7.00 -13.44
C LEU A 438 10.31 7.55 -13.73
N ARG A 439 10.40 8.77 -14.27
CA ARG A 439 11.65 9.50 -14.52
C ARG A 439 12.42 9.75 -13.22
N LYS A 440 11.74 10.22 -12.15
CA LYS A 440 12.36 10.45 -10.83
C LYS A 440 12.88 9.15 -10.23
N MET A 441 12.11 8.07 -10.30
CA MET A 441 12.52 6.74 -9.80
C MET A 441 13.74 6.22 -10.56
N ALA A 442 13.71 6.29 -11.89
CA ALA A 442 14.81 5.85 -12.74
C ALA A 442 16.10 6.66 -12.52
N ALA A 443 15.99 7.99 -12.42
CA ALA A 443 17.13 8.87 -12.17
C ALA A 443 17.80 8.59 -10.81
N ARG A 444 16.99 8.22 -9.80
CA ARG A 444 17.45 7.85 -8.46
C ARG A 444 17.88 6.39 -8.34
N LYS A 445 17.78 5.61 -9.43
CA LYS A 445 18.04 4.15 -9.45
C LYS A 445 17.25 3.39 -8.39
N ILE A 446 16.04 3.87 -8.07
CA ILE A 446 15.12 3.16 -7.18
C ILE A 446 14.65 1.90 -7.92
N PRO A 447 14.66 0.71 -7.29
CA PRO A 447 14.07 -0.49 -7.89
C PRO A 447 12.60 -0.22 -8.24
N ILE A 448 12.23 -0.44 -9.50
CA ILE A 448 10.89 -0.09 -10.00
C ILE A 448 10.10 -1.37 -10.19
N THR A 449 9.13 -1.63 -9.32
CA THR A 449 7.98 -2.49 -9.62
C THR A 449 6.79 -1.63 -10.04
N VAL A 450 5.78 -2.18 -10.72
CA VAL A 450 4.55 -1.42 -11.02
C VAL A 450 3.85 -1.01 -9.72
N LEU A 451 3.86 -1.86 -8.69
CA LEU A 451 3.34 -1.49 -7.38
C LEU A 451 4.10 -0.30 -6.76
N SER A 452 5.43 -0.31 -6.78
CA SER A 452 6.21 0.82 -6.27
C SER A 452 5.98 2.08 -7.11
N TRP A 453 5.80 1.93 -8.43
CA TRP A 453 5.48 3.05 -9.31
C TRP A 453 4.14 3.67 -8.95
N HIS A 454 3.10 2.85 -8.76
CA HIS A 454 1.79 3.28 -8.26
C HIS A 454 1.89 4.05 -6.94
N GLN A 455 2.60 3.51 -5.96
CA GLN A 455 2.78 4.14 -4.65
C GLN A 455 3.42 5.53 -4.75
N TYR A 456 4.45 5.67 -5.60
CA TYR A 456 5.10 6.97 -5.83
C TYR A 456 4.19 7.94 -6.60
N ILE A 457 3.31 7.45 -7.48
CA ILE A 457 2.30 8.30 -8.14
C ILE A 457 1.30 8.83 -7.10
N VAL A 458 0.76 7.96 -6.23
CA VAL A 458 -0.16 8.38 -5.16
C VAL A 458 0.48 9.46 -4.30
N LYS A 459 1.75 9.29 -3.93
CA LYS A 459 2.53 10.28 -3.18
C LYS A 459 2.65 11.62 -3.92
N GLU A 460 3.08 11.60 -5.18
CA GLU A 460 3.24 12.84 -5.98
C GLU A 460 1.91 13.58 -6.10
N LEU A 461 0.79 12.86 -6.25
CA LEU A 461 -0.54 13.46 -6.28
C LEU A 461 -0.94 14.08 -4.94
N GLY A 462 -0.57 13.48 -3.81
CA GLY A 462 -0.71 14.08 -2.48
C GLY A 462 0.05 15.41 -2.36
N ASP A 463 1.28 15.44 -2.87
CA ASP A 463 2.10 16.66 -2.89
C ASP A 463 1.52 17.74 -3.81
N ILE A 464 0.97 17.35 -4.97
CA ILE A 464 0.30 18.27 -5.89
C ILE A 464 -0.96 18.85 -5.24
N ARG A 465 -1.80 18.00 -4.61
CA ARG A 465 -3.01 18.41 -3.88
C ARG A 465 -2.67 19.41 -2.77
N THR A 466 -1.62 19.13 -1.99
CA THR A 466 -1.18 20.00 -0.89
C THR A 466 -0.74 21.37 -1.41
N ARG A 467 -0.02 21.41 -2.55
CA ARG A 467 0.45 22.66 -3.16
C ARG A 467 -0.65 23.48 -3.83
N GLN A 468 -1.67 22.83 -4.39
CA GLN A 468 -2.72 23.49 -5.18
C GLN A 468 -4.05 23.68 -4.44
N GLY A 469 -4.21 23.12 -3.23
CA GLY A 469 -5.40 23.23 -2.38
C GLY A 469 -6.58 22.37 -2.84
N TYR A 470 -6.95 22.45 -4.13
CA TYR A 470 -7.95 21.59 -4.78
C TYR A 470 -7.34 21.06 -6.08
N SER A 471 -7.08 19.76 -6.14
CA SER A 471 -6.62 19.11 -7.37
C SER A 471 -7.72 18.20 -7.90
N ARG A 472 -7.99 18.30 -9.20
CA ARG A 472 -8.93 17.46 -9.94
C ARG A 472 -8.40 16.03 -10.16
N HIS A 473 -7.17 15.77 -9.73
CA HIS A 473 -6.56 14.47 -9.90
C HIS A 473 -7.19 13.49 -8.91
N THR A 474 -7.71 12.42 -9.47
CA THR A 474 -8.24 11.27 -8.76
C THR A 474 -7.07 10.35 -8.39
N GLU A 475 -7.26 9.52 -7.37
CA GLU A 475 -6.20 8.57 -6.99
C GLU A 475 -6.11 7.46 -8.05
N PRO A 476 -4.92 7.13 -8.58
CA PRO A 476 -4.75 6.04 -9.53
C PRO A 476 -5.00 4.70 -8.84
N HIS A 477 -5.38 3.70 -9.62
CA HIS A 477 -5.61 2.34 -9.12
C HIS A 477 -4.63 1.36 -9.73
N TYR A 478 -4.35 0.31 -8.95
CA TYR A 478 -3.46 -0.78 -9.31
C TYR A 478 -4.17 -2.12 -9.12
N LYS A 479 -4.06 -3.01 -10.10
CA LYS A 479 -4.54 -4.40 -10.06
C LYS A 479 -3.41 -5.34 -10.49
N ILE A 480 -3.36 -6.54 -9.93
CA ILE A 480 -2.53 -7.65 -10.39
C ILE A 480 -3.39 -8.89 -10.58
N ASN A 481 -3.18 -9.58 -11.69
CA ASN A 481 -3.84 -10.80 -12.07
C ASN A 481 -2.79 -11.88 -12.44
N PRO A 482 -3.07 -13.17 -12.15
CA PRO A 482 -4.11 -13.63 -11.23
C PRO A 482 -3.86 -13.17 -9.79
N THR A 483 -4.92 -13.07 -8.98
CA THR A 483 -4.89 -12.39 -7.68
C THR A 483 -4.00 -13.09 -6.64
N HIS A 484 -3.77 -14.39 -6.77
CA HIS A 484 -2.89 -15.15 -5.88
C HIS A 484 -1.42 -14.68 -5.93
N TYR A 485 -0.97 -14.04 -7.02
CA TYR A 485 0.35 -13.42 -7.08
C TYR A 485 0.51 -12.22 -6.14
N ALA A 486 -0.57 -11.51 -5.81
CA ALA A 486 -0.55 -10.40 -4.86
C ALA A 486 -0.12 -10.86 -3.47
N GLY A 487 -0.62 -12.03 -3.03
CA GLY A 487 -0.30 -12.62 -1.72
C GLY A 487 1.12 -13.15 -1.62
N ALA A 488 1.69 -13.57 -2.75
CA ALA A 488 3.07 -14.07 -2.85
C ALA A 488 4.12 -12.94 -2.97
N GLY A 489 3.71 -11.67 -2.97
CA GLY A 489 4.62 -10.53 -3.13
C GLY A 489 5.26 -10.45 -4.52
N GLN A 490 4.71 -11.14 -5.51
CA GLN A 490 5.20 -11.06 -6.89
C GLN A 490 4.70 -9.76 -7.51
N SER A 491 5.61 -9.04 -8.18
CA SER A 491 5.25 -7.89 -9.00
C SER A 491 6.23 -7.73 -10.16
N ILE A 492 5.76 -7.20 -11.28
CA ILE A 492 6.56 -6.94 -12.47
C ILE A 492 7.61 -5.88 -12.16
N LYS A 493 8.89 -6.24 -12.36
CA LYS A 493 10.05 -5.37 -12.16
C LYS A 493 10.46 -4.72 -13.49
N LEU A 494 10.46 -3.40 -13.54
CA LEU A 494 10.98 -2.60 -14.65
C LEU A 494 12.46 -2.29 -14.41
N GLN A 495 13.34 -2.82 -15.28
CA GLN A 495 14.76 -2.61 -15.14
C GLN A 495 15.25 -1.36 -15.88
N VAL A 496 15.84 -0.44 -15.12
CA VAL A 496 16.51 0.76 -15.67
C VAL A 496 17.79 0.37 -16.39
N ARG A 497 18.03 0.98 -17.55
CA ARG A 497 19.27 0.85 -18.31
C ARG A 497 20.42 1.37 -17.46
N GLN A 498 21.32 0.47 -17.07
CA GLN A 498 22.61 0.90 -16.56
C GLN A 498 23.47 1.32 -17.74
N ARG A 499 23.65 2.63 -17.95
CA ARG A 499 24.71 3.10 -18.82
C ARG A 499 26.03 2.60 -18.22
N ARG A 500 26.65 1.60 -18.87
CA ARG A 500 28.07 1.34 -18.65
C ARG A 500 28.77 2.62 -19.10
N PHE A 501 29.31 3.38 -18.16
CA PHE A 501 30.32 4.38 -18.51
C PHE A 501 31.50 3.59 -19.05
N THR A 502 31.62 3.49 -20.37
CA THR A 502 32.90 3.23 -21.00
C THR A 502 33.75 4.44 -20.69
N MET A 503 34.64 4.30 -19.69
CA MET A 503 35.75 5.24 -19.46
C MET A 503 36.70 5.22 -20.64
#